data_AF-A0A955QX44-F1
#
_entry.id   AF-A0A955QX44-F1
#
_cell.length_a   1.000
_cell.length_b   1.000
_cell.length_c   1.000
_cell.angle_alpha   90.00
_cell.angle_beta   90.00
_cell.angle_gamma   90.00
#
_symmetry.space_group_name_H-M   'P 1'
#
loop_
_entity.id
_entity.type
_entity.pdbx_description
1 polymer ?
#
loop_
_entity_poly.entity_id
_entity_poly.type
_entity_poly.pdbx_seq_one_letter_code
_entity_poly.pdbx_strand_id
1 'polypeptide(L)'
;MNDRLRVYALPSLHAKLYLQDSLAWVGSANMTLNGFSGKPEIIIRFKDREKYWRGIFSDYRNLANPVNKANLEKLQRWIDLGLTKVRSQDNTAERPSGETAYAPLTFEDFVEWLAEPSQPHPSIRKHILDRVKGKNFMSGHVPPAFHGAMAFLRLKSEYRSRLVKTNDTSIPSDIISDFASFVEKHGDEYRGPQGGYWRNYLSTRLGGAQRSGGAGDTVAKKCLVLIPAYVNARRQPQFG
;
A
#
# COMPACT_ATOMS: atom_id res chain seq x y z
N MET A 1 34.20 17.29 15.39
CA MET A 1 33.95 16.76 14.02
C MET A 1 32.61 17.31 13.60
N ASN A 2 32.54 18.11 12.55
CA ASN A 2 31.27 18.72 12.10
C ASN A 2 30.39 17.64 11.49
N ASP A 3 29.23 17.38 12.10
CA ASP A 3 28.29 16.36 11.63
C ASP A 3 27.67 16.75 10.30
N ARG A 4 28.18 16.12 9.23
CA ARG A 4 27.83 16.31 7.83
C ARG A 4 26.75 15.31 7.45
N LEU A 5 25.47 15.70 7.53
CA LEU A 5 24.41 14.95 6.85
C LEU A 5 24.81 14.79 5.37
N ARG A 6 24.80 13.55 4.88
CA ARG A 6 25.03 13.24 3.46
C ARG A 6 23.85 12.47 2.95
N VAL A 7 23.30 12.92 1.83
CA VAL A 7 22.15 12.30 1.20
C VAL A 7 22.62 11.64 -0.09
N TYR A 8 22.19 10.41 -0.32
CA TYR A 8 22.45 9.65 -1.54
C TYR A 8 21.13 9.09 -2.05
N ALA A 9 20.99 8.98 -3.37
CA ALA A 9 19.80 8.45 -4.04
C ALA A 9 20.13 7.12 -4.71
N LEU A 10 19.49 6.05 -4.24
CA LEU A 10 19.48 4.73 -4.85
C LEU A 10 18.04 4.19 -4.81
N PRO A 11 17.29 4.19 -5.93
CA PRO A 11 15.84 3.96 -5.93
C PRO A 11 15.36 2.64 -5.31
N SER A 12 16.21 1.62 -5.27
CA SER A 12 15.90 0.29 -4.73
C SER A 12 16.35 0.09 -3.28
N LEU A 13 16.98 1.08 -2.64
CA LEU A 13 17.52 0.93 -1.29
C LEU A 13 16.44 1.12 -0.22
N HIS A 14 16.20 0.07 0.57
CA HIS A 14 15.27 0.10 1.71
C HIS A 14 15.88 -0.46 3.01
N ALA A 15 17.21 -0.65 3.04
CA ALA A 15 17.92 -1.15 4.21
C ALA A 15 17.97 -0.10 5.33
N LYS A 16 17.87 -0.53 6.59
CA LYS A 16 18.16 0.29 7.76
C LYS A 16 19.33 -0.31 8.52
N LEU A 17 20.40 0.46 8.64
CA LEU A 17 21.66 0.07 9.25
C LEU A 17 22.15 1.21 10.13
N TYR A 18 22.40 0.92 11.40
CA TYR A 18 22.96 1.85 12.37
C TYR A 18 24.33 1.33 12.77
N LEU A 19 25.35 2.18 12.68
CA LEU A 19 26.75 1.81 12.92
C LEU A 19 27.34 2.67 14.03
N GLN A 20 27.99 2.03 14.99
CA GLN A 20 28.83 2.63 16.02
C GLN A 20 30.13 1.82 16.11
N ASP A 21 31.23 2.38 16.59
CA ASP A 21 32.60 1.86 16.49
C ASP A 21 32.79 0.33 16.55
N SER A 22 32.11 -0.38 17.46
CA SER A 22 32.18 -1.85 17.56
C SER A 22 30.83 -2.57 17.39
N LEU A 23 29.78 -1.82 17.07
CA LEU A 23 28.40 -2.29 17.06
C LEU A 23 27.71 -1.96 15.74
N ALA A 24 26.91 -2.91 15.27
CA ALA A 24 25.99 -2.68 14.18
C ALA A 24 24.58 -3.12 14.57
N TRP A 25 23.58 -2.34 14.18
CA TRP A 25 22.19 -2.70 14.31
C TRP A 25 21.55 -2.72 12.93
N VAL A 26 20.86 -3.81 12.61
CA VAL A 26 20.15 -4.00 11.35
C VAL A 26 18.73 -4.43 11.64
N GLY A 27 17.77 -3.87 10.93
CA GLY A 27 16.38 -4.14 11.26
C GLY A 27 15.36 -3.48 10.34
N SER A 28 14.11 -3.55 10.79
CA SER A 28 12.95 -2.96 10.12
C SER A 28 12.67 -1.52 10.55
N ALA A 29 13.21 -1.08 11.70
CA ALA A 29 13.00 0.25 12.24
C ALA A 29 13.60 1.34 11.35
N ASN A 30 12.77 2.28 10.89
CA ASN A 30 13.21 3.53 10.28
C ASN A 30 13.63 4.55 11.35
N MET A 31 14.54 5.46 11.01
CA MET A 31 14.98 6.55 11.89
C MET A 31 13.89 7.62 12.05
N THR A 32 12.85 7.31 12.80
CA THR A 32 11.63 8.10 13.02
C THR A 32 11.11 7.84 14.43
N LEU A 33 10.27 8.74 14.97
CA LEU A 33 9.61 8.53 16.27
C LEU A 33 8.87 7.17 16.28
N ASN A 34 8.05 6.91 15.27
CA ASN A 34 7.27 5.67 15.19
C ASN A 34 8.14 4.39 15.10
N GLY A 35 9.31 4.47 14.46
CA GLY A 35 10.24 3.34 14.35
C GLY A 35 10.91 2.95 15.67
N PHE A 36 10.84 3.79 16.71
CA PHE A 36 11.42 3.51 18.03
C PHE A 36 10.42 3.56 19.18
N SER A 37 9.18 4.02 18.97
CA SER A 37 8.19 4.15 20.06
C SER A 37 6.75 3.79 19.70
N GLY A 38 6.44 3.41 18.46
CA GLY A 38 5.04 3.33 17.99
C GLY A 38 4.60 2.01 17.34
N LYS A 39 5.51 1.17 16.85
CA LYS A 39 5.18 -0.08 16.14
C LYS A 39 6.10 -1.24 16.55
N PRO A 40 5.64 -2.50 16.45
CA PRO A 40 6.52 -3.65 16.57
C PRO A 40 7.59 -3.62 15.47
N GLU A 41 8.85 -3.48 15.86
CA GLU A 41 10.00 -3.45 14.97
C GLU A 41 11.03 -4.49 15.44
N ILE A 42 11.76 -5.09 14.50
CA ILE A 42 12.85 -6.03 14.80
C ILE A 42 14.16 -5.31 14.53
N ILE A 43 15.04 -5.27 15.53
CA ILE A 43 16.40 -4.77 15.43
C ILE A 43 17.34 -5.84 15.97
N ILE A 44 18.26 -6.30 15.15
CA ILE A 44 19.29 -7.28 15.51
C ILE A 44 20.59 -6.52 15.76
N ARG A 45 21.14 -6.69 16.95
CA ARG A 45 22.44 -6.14 17.34
C ARG A 45 23.56 -7.14 17.06
N PHE A 46 24.57 -6.72 16.32
CA PHE A 46 25.79 -7.47 16.08
C PHE A 46 26.95 -6.79 16.80
N LYS A 47 27.72 -7.58 17.57
CA LYS A 47 28.96 -7.15 18.21
C LYS A 47 30.15 -7.63 17.38
N ASP A 48 31.20 -6.82 17.27
CA ASP A 48 32.47 -7.14 16.60
C ASP A 48 32.33 -7.51 15.11
N ARG A 49 31.18 -7.18 14.50
CA ARG A 49 30.88 -7.35 13.06
C ARG A 49 30.76 -6.01 12.34
N GLU A 50 31.16 -4.91 12.99
CA GLU A 50 31.05 -3.56 12.44
C GLU A 50 31.72 -3.46 11.07
N LYS A 51 32.96 -3.94 10.92
CA LYS A 51 33.73 -3.85 9.67
C LYS A 51 33.00 -4.44 8.46
N TYR A 52 32.29 -5.57 8.67
CA TYR A 52 31.49 -6.21 7.64
C TYR A 52 30.34 -5.31 7.19
N TRP A 53 29.59 -4.76 8.15
CA TRP A 53 28.47 -3.87 7.87
C TRP A 53 28.91 -2.52 7.30
N ARG A 54 30.08 -1.99 7.69
CA ARG A 54 30.71 -0.83 7.02
C ARG A 54 31.09 -1.12 5.57
N GLY A 55 31.52 -2.34 5.28
CA GLY A 55 31.74 -2.82 3.91
C GLY A 55 30.46 -2.71 3.09
N ILE A 56 29.38 -3.33 3.57
CA ILE A 56 28.05 -3.26 2.92
C ILE A 56 27.59 -1.81 2.73
N PHE A 57 27.70 -0.97 3.77
CA PHE A 57 27.37 0.44 3.65
C PHE A 57 28.17 1.13 2.54
N SER A 58 29.46 0.84 2.45
CA SER A 58 30.35 1.42 1.44
C SER A 58 29.97 0.96 0.03
N ASP A 59 29.60 -0.31 -0.15
CA ASP A 59 29.14 -0.84 -1.44
C ASP A 59 27.89 -0.11 -1.92
N TYR A 60 26.87 -0.01 -1.07
CA TYR A 60 25.64 0.74 -1.40
C TYR A 60 25.91 2.23 -1.65
N ARG A 61 26.78 2.85 -0.84
CA ARG A 61 27.16 4.26 -1.03
C ARG A 61 27.84 4.49 -2.37
N ASN A 62 28.71 3.57 -2.80
CA ASN A 62 29.44 3.67 -4.07
C ASN A 62 28.51 3.48 -5.29
N LEU A 63 27.43 2.70 -5.14
CA LEU A 63 26.39 2.53 -6.16
C LEU A 63 25.37 3.69 -6.21
N ALA A 64 25.24 4.44 -5.11
CA ALA A 64 24.26 5.50 -4.99
C ALA A 64 24.76 6.83 -5.57
N ASN A 65 23.83 7.62 -6.11
CA ASN A 65 24.16 8.96 -6.61
C ASN A 65 24.20 9.96 -5.45
N PRO A 66 25.28 10.73 -5.25
CA PRO A 66 25.31 11.78 -4.24
C PRO A 66 24.26 12.86 -4.53
N VAL A 67 23.48 13.23 -3.53
CA VAL A 67 22.52 14.33 -3.64
C VAL A 67 23.21 15.61 -3.16
N ASN A 68 23.35 16.56 -4.07
CA ASN A 68 23.96 17.86 -3.79
C ASN A 68 22.90 18.96 -3.60
N LYS A 69 23.36 20.17 -3.28
CA LYS A 69 22.49 21.34 -3.07
C LYS A 69 21.60 21.64 -4.28
N ALA A 70 22.13 21.55 -5.50
CA ALA A 70 21.36 21.80 -6.72
C ALA A 70 20.25 20.76 -6.92
N ASN A 71 20.45 19.51 -6.50
CA ASN A 71 19.37 18.51 -6.50
C ASN A 71 18.27 18.87 -5.51
N LEU A 72 18.62 19.36 -4.31
CA LEU A 72 17.66 19.80 -3.30
C LEU A 72 16.89 21.06 -3.75
N GLU A 73 17.58 22.03 -4.36
CA GLU A 73 16.95 23.23 -4.93
C GLU A 73 16.02 22.88 -6.11
N LYS A 74 16.36 21.86 -6.90
CA LYS A 74 15.47 21.32 -7.95
C LYS A 74 14.23 20.67 -7.34
N LEU A 75 14.39 19.88 -6.28
CA LEU A 75 13.26 19.29 -5.55
C LEU A 75 12.37 20.37 -4.94
N GLN A 76 12.95 21.41 -4.32
CA GLN A 76 12.19 22.52 -3.77
C GLN A 76 11.38 23.23 -4.86
N ARG A 77 11.97 23.53 -6.02
CA ARG A 77 11.24 24.09 -7.16
C ARG A 77 10.11 23.19 -7.62
N TRP A 78 10.30 21.87 -7.63
CA TRP A 78 9.21 20.93 -7.94
C TRP A 78 8.09 20.99 -6.90
N ILE A 79 8.41 21.15 -5.62
CA ILE A 79 7.42 21.36 -4.56
C ILE A 79 6.65 22.66 -4.78
N ASP A 80 7.37 23.77 -5.04
CA ASP A 80 6.79 25.10 -5.23
C ASP A 80 5.88 25.15 -6.47
N LEU A 81 6.29 24.46 -7.55
CA LEU A 81 5.50 24.29 -8.77
C LEU A 81 4.36 23.26 -8.63
N GLY A 82 4.20 22.64 -7.46
CA GLY A 82 3.18 21.62 -7.19
C GLY A 82 3.39 20.30 -7.92
N LEU A 83 4.58 20.07 -8.50
CA LEU A 83 4.92 18.84 -9.25
C LEU A 83 5.14 17.64 -8.34
N THR A 84 5.40 17.86 -7.05
CA THR A 84 5.47 16.79 -6.04
C THR A 84 4.15 16.56 -5.32
N LYS A 85 3.12 17.38 -5.61
CA LYS A 85 1.76 17.02 -5.22
C LYS A 85 1.42 15.79 -6.07
N VAL A 86 1.54 14.62 -5.45
CA VAL A 86 0.70 13.50 -5.87
C VAL A 86 -0.69 14.11 -5.91
N ARG A 87 -1.34 14.11 -7.07
CA ARG A 87 -2.75 14.48 -7.13
C ARG A 87 -3.45 13.59 -6.10
N SER A 88 -3.66 14.08 -4.87
CA SER A 88 -4.95 13.86 -4.26
C SER A 88 -5.91 14.25 -5.36
N GLN A 89 -6.80 13.34 -5.73
CA GLN A 89 -8.02 13.82 -6.34
C GLN A 89 -8.59 14.79 -5.33
N ASP A 90 -8.27 16.08 -5.50
CA ASP A 90 -8.93 17.14 -4.80
C ASP A 90 -10.39 16.96 -5.19
N ASN A 91 -11.19 16.55 -4.20
CA ASN A 91 -12.64 16.49 -4.31
C ASN A 91 -13.19 17.93 -4.37
N THR A 92 -12.69 18.76 -5.28
CA THR A 92 -13.19 20.09 -5.60
C THR A 92 -14.26 20.01 -6.68
N ALA A 93 -15.08 18.96 -6.65
CA ALA A 93 -16.46 19.14 -7.06
C ALA A 93 -17.11 19.94 -5.92
N GLU A 94 -17.46 21.20 -6.19
CA GLU A 94 -18.33 22.00 -5.34
C GLU A 94 -19.49 21.12 -4.87
N ARG A 95 -19.48 20.77 -3.58
CA ARG A 95 -20.54 19.96 -2.98
C ARG A 95 -21.78 20.84 -2.86
N PRO A 96 -22.94 20.42 -3.37
CA PRO A 96 -24.21 21.05 -3.03
C PRO A 96 -24.35 21.02 -1.50
N SER A 97 -24.58 22.19 -0.91
CA SER A 97 -24.84 22.35 0.52
C SER A 97 -26.11 21.57 0.88
N GLY A 98 -25.96 20.39 1.47
CA GLY A 98 -27.10 19.58 1.93
C GLY A 98 -26.81 18.11 2.24
N GLU A 99 -25.70 17.54 1.79
CA GLU A 99 -25.40 16.13 2.09
C GLU A 99 -24.58 15.98 3.38
N THR A 100 -25.10 15.16 4.30
CA THR A 100 -24.42 14.71 5.52
C THR A 100 -22.99 14.28 5.20
N ALA A 101 -22.02 14.73 5.99
CA ALA A 101 -20.62 14.46 5.77
C ALA A 101 -20.34 12.95 5.91
N TYR A 102 -20.39 12.22 4.79
CA TYR A 102 -19.96 10.82 4.75
C TYR A 102 -18.49 10.73 5.14
N ALA A 103 -18.18 9.79 6.02
CA ALA A 103 -16.80 9.51 6.42
C ALA A 103 -15.94 9.24 5.16
N PRO A 104 -14.70 9.75 5.11
CA PRO A 104 -13.81 9.49 4.00
C PRO A 104 -13.52 7.99 3.89
N LEU A 105 -13.72 7.44 2.69
CA LEU A 105 -13.48 6.02 2.41
C LEU A 105 -11.96 5.75 2.32
N THR A 106 -11.36 5.37 3.45
CA THR A 106 -9.92 5.12 3.61
C THR A 106 -9.63 3.63 3.79
N PHE A 107 -8.36 3.24 3.67
CA PHE A 107 -7.97 1.86 3.93
C PHE A 107 -8.14 1.52 5.41
N GLU A 108 -7.82 2.47 6.30
CA GLU A 108 -7.97 2.35 7.75
C GLU A 108 -9.44 2.12 8.14
N ASP A 109 -10.36 2.94 7.61
CA ASP A 109 -11.81 2.75 7.82
C ASP A 109 -12.31 1.43 7.24
N PHE A 110 -11.79 0.99 6.08
CA PHE A 110 -12.09 -0.34 5.55
C PHE A 110 -11.64 -1.44 6.52
N VAL A 111 -10.46 -1.32 7.14
CA VAL A 111 -9.96 -2.31 8.12
C VAL A 111 -10.81 -2.35 9.38
N GLU A 112 -11.30 -1.20 9.85
CA GLU A 112 -12.26 -1.13 10.95
C GLU A 112 -13.59 -1.80 10.58
N TRP A 113 -14.13 -1.49 9.39
CA TRP A 113 -15.35 -2.11 8.86
C TRP A 113 -15.25 -3.64 8.75
N LEU A 114 -14.08 -4.17 8.38
CA LEU A 114 -13.84 -5.61 8.33
C LEU A 114 -14.06 -6.30 9.69
N ALA A 115 -13.89 -5.58 10.80
CA ALA A 115 -14.04 -6.11 12.16
C ALA A 115 -15.49 -6.05 12.70
N GLU A 116 -16.40 -5.33 12.04
CA GLU A 116 -17.77 -5.11 12.54
C GLU A 116 -18.65 -6.38 12.42
N PRO A 117 -19.22 -6.94 13.50
CA PRO A 117 -19.93 -8.22 13.43
C PRO A 117 -21.15 -8.23 12.50
N SER A 118 -21.87 -7.11 12.40
CA SER A 118 -23.15 -6.98 11.68
C SER A 118 -23.03 -6.85 10.15
N GLN A 119 -21.81 -6.71 9.61
CA GLN A 119 -21.60 -6.45 8.19
C GLN A 119 -21.65 -7.74 7.33
N PRO A 120 -22.05 -7.67 6.06
CA PRO A 120 -22.17 -8.84 5.18
C PRO A 120 -20.83 -9.52 4.90
N HIS A 121 -20.86 -10.72 4.33
CA HIS A 121 -19.67 -11.51 3.95
C HIS A 121 -18.68 -11.84 5.11
N PRO A 122 -19.16 -12.34 6.27
CA PRO A 122 -18.32 -12.50 7.47
C PRO A 122 -17.07 -13.37 7.24
N SER A 123 -17.17 -14.43 6.42
CA SER A 123 -16.04 -15.32 6.11
C SER A 123 -14.97 -14.62 5.25
N ILE A 124 -15.39 -13.85 4.25
CA ILE A 124 -14.48 -13.08 3.37
C ILE A 124 -13.83 -11.94 4.17
N ARG A 125 -14.61 -11.23 5.00
CA ARG A 125 -14.11 -10.16 5.86
C ARG A 125 -13.06 -10.69 6.83
N LYS A 126 -13.36 -11.78 7.55
CA LYS A 126 -12.40 -12.44 8.45
C LYS A 126 -11.10 -12.81 7.72
N HIS A 127 -11.20 -13.39 6.53
CA HIS A 127 -10.04 -13.80 5.73
C HIS A 127 -9.11 -12.63 5.36
N ILE A 128 -9.68 -11.46 5.05
CA ILE A 128 -8.91 -10.24 4.74
C ILE A 128 -8.39 -9.60 6.02
N LEU A 129 -9.21 -9.51 7.07
CA LEU A 129 -8.81 -8.95 8.37
C LEU A 129 -7.63 -9.70 8.97
N ASP A 130 -7.63 -11.03 8.92
CA ASP A 130 -6.53 -11.86 9.43
C ASP A 130 -5.21 -11.59 8.69
N ARG A 131 -5.26 -11.26 7.39
CA ARG A 131 -4.08 -10.89 6.60
C ARG A 131 -3.59 -9.48 6.94
N VAL A 132 -4.50 -8.52 7.08
CA VAL A 132 -4.14 -7.16 7.49
C VAL A 132 -3.47 -7.15 8.86
N LYS A 133 -3.95 -7.97 9.80
CA LYS A 133 -3.36 -8.11 11.14
C LYS A 133 -2.04 -8.88 11.17
N GLY A 134 -1.45 -9.20 10.01
CA GLY A 134 -0.14 -9.85 9.92
C GLY A 134 -0.13 -11.31 10.39
N LYS A 135 -1.29 -11.95 10.57
CA LYS A 135 -1.39 -13.33 11.05
C LYS A 135 -1.12 -14.37 9.96
N ASN A 136 -0.96 -13.96 8.69
CA ASN A 136 -0.90 -14.85 7.53
C ASN A 136 0.01 -14.34 6.41
N PHE A 137 0.41 -15.24 5.51
CA PHE A 137 1.01 -14.91 4.21
C PHE A 137 0.12 -13.94 3.40
N MET A 138 0.75 -13.07 2.59
CA MET A 138 0.11 -12.09 1.70
C MET A 138 -0.52 -10.84 2.35
N SER A 139 -0.12 -10.47 3.57
CA SER A 139 -0.56 -9.23 4.23
C SER A 139 -0.32 -7.97 3.37
N GLY A 140 0.82 -7.91 2.68
CA GLY A 140 1.17 -6.83 1.76
C GLY A 140 0.33 -6.73 0.48
N HIS A 141 -0.50 -7.73 0.17
CA HIS A 141 -1.34 -7.73 -1.03
C HIS A 141 -2.66 -6.97 -0.80
N VAL A 142 -3.08 -6.80 0.46
CA VAL A 142 -4.39 -6.21 0.78
C VAL A 142 -4.46 -4.71 0.45
N PRO A 143 -3.50 -3.85 0.85
CA PRO A 143 -3.58 -2.42 0.52
C PRO A 143 -3.66 -2.13 -0.99
N PRO A 144 -2.78 -2.67 -1.86
CA PRO A 144 -2.89 -2.41 -3.29
C PRO A 144 -4.16 -3.01 -3.90
N ALA A 145 -4.64 -4.16 -3.40
CA ALA A 145 -5.91 -4.75 -3.83
C ALA A 145 -7.12 -3.88 -3.46
N PHE A 146 -7.14 -3.29 -2.27
CA PHE A 146 -8.20 -2.36 -1.84
C PHE A 146 -8.24 -1.13 -2.75
N HIS A 147 -7.11 -0.45 -2.92
CA HIS A 147 -7.06 0.78 -3.73
C HIS A 147 -7.38 0.52 -5.20
N GLY A 148 -6.82 -0.55 -5.77
CA GLY A 148 -7.05 -0.94 -7.15
C GLY A 148 -8.49 -1.33 -7.43
N ALA A 149 -9.12 -2.14 -6.57
CA ALA A 149 -10.52 -2.50 -6.73
C ALA A 149 -11.47 -1.32 -6.46
N MET A 150 -11.11 -0.39 -5.56
CA MET A 150 -11.87 0.86 -5.36
C MET A 150 -11.86 1.72 -6.62
N ALA A 151 -10.69 1.87 -7.26
CA ALA A 151 -10.56 2.63 -8.50
C ALA A 151 -11.30 1.95 -9.67
N PHE A 152 -11.17 0.64 -9.82
CA PHE A 152 -11.93 -0.13 -10.81
C PHE A 152 -13.44 0.10 -10.67
N LEU A 153 -13.97 -0.04 -9.45
CA LEU A 153 -15.40 0.15 -9.18
C LEU A 153 -15.85 1.62 -9.21
N ARG A 154 -14.93 2.59 -9.21
CA ARG A 154 -15.25 3.98 -9.54
C ARG A 154 -15.45 4.17 -11.03
N LEU A 155 -14.64 3.53 -11.86
CA LEU A 155 -14.76 3.58 -13.33
C LEU A 155 -15.91 2.71 -13.86
N LYS A 156 -16.15 1.57 -13.23
CA LYS A 156 -17.17 0.58 -13.59
C LYS A 156 -18.26 0.53 -12.52
N SER A 157 -18.89 1.69 -12.29
CA SER A 157 -19.86 1.87 -11.19
C SER A 157 -21.06 0.92 -11.28
N GLU A 158 -21.43 0.53 -12.50
CA GLU A 158 -22.49 -0.43 -12.84
C GLU A 158 -22.23 -1.84 -12.27
N TYR A 159 -20.98 -2.20 -11.99
CA TYR A 159 -20.64 -3.52 -11.42
C TYR A 159 -20.91 -3.61 -9.93
N ARG A 160 -21.07 -2.48 -9.22
CA ARG A 160 -21.27 -2.47 -7.77
C ARG A 160 -22.52 -3.25 -7.37
N SER A 161 -23.66 -2.96 -7.99
CA SER A 161 -24.95 -3.61 -7.67
C SER A 161 -24.90 -5.12 -7.92
N ARG A 162 -24.22 -5.53 -9.00
CA ARG A 162 -24.04 -6.94 -9.36
C ARG A 162 -23.20 -7.68 -8.33
N LEU A 163 -22.15 -7.04 -7.80
CA LEU A 163 -21.21 -7.66 -6.86
C LEU A 163 -21.68 -7.73 -5.40
N VAL A 164 -22.65 -6.91 -4.98
CA VAL A 164 -23.14 -6.88 -3.58
C VAL A 164 -23.59 -8.27 -3.09
N LYS A 165 -24.22 -9.05 -3.97
CA LYS A 165 -24.76 -10.39 -3.65
C LYS A 165 -23.84 -11.53 -4.07
N THR A 166 -22.66 -11.23 -4.59
CA THR A 166 -21.73 -12.20 -5.17
C THR A 166 -20.72 -12.65 -4.11
N ASN A 167 -20.18 -13.85 -4.25
CA ASN A 167 -19.04 -14.32 -3.46
C ASN A 167 -17.76 -14.33 -4.31
N ASP A 168 -16.58 -14.51 -3.71
CA ASP A 168 -15.32 -14.40 -4.46
C ASP A 168 -15.06 -15.57 -5.43
N THR A 169 -15.86 -16.65 -5.37
CA THR A 169 -15.78 -17.78 -6.30
C THR A 169 -16.80 -17.71 -7.43
N SER A 170 -17.79 -16.82 -7.36
CA SER A 170 -18.89 -16.67 -8.33
C SER A 170 -18.92 -15.30 -9.02
N ILE A 171 -17.79 -14.58 -9.02
CA ILE A 171 -17.67 -13.30 -9.72
C ILE A 171 -17.93 -13.52 -11.22
N PRO A 172 -18.89 -12.80 -11.83
CA PRO A 172 -19.18 -12.89 -13.26
C PRO A 172 -17.93 -12.74 -14.13
N SER A 173 -17.82 -13.57 -15.18
CA SER A 173 -16.63 -13.66 -16.03
C SER A 173 -16.34 -12.36 -16.77
N ASP A 174 -17.37 -11.61 -17.17
CA ASP A 174 -17.26 -10.29 -17.78
C ASP A 174 -16.60 -9.28 -16.81
N ILE A 175 -17.01 -9.29 -15.54
CA ILE A 175 -16.40 -8.45 -14.51
C ILE A 175 -14.94 -8.85 -14.26
N ILE A 176 -14.63 -10.15 -14.23
CA ILE A 176 -13.25 -10.62 -14.08
C ILE A 176 -12.38 -10.22 -15.27
N SER A 177 -12.90 -10.32 -16.49
CA SER A 177 -12.18 -9.94 -17.72
C SER A 177 -11.88 -8.43 -17.75
N ASP A 178 -12.88 -7.60 -17.43
CA ASP A 178 -12.71 -6.15 -17.33
C ASP A 178 -11.75 -5.77 -16.20
N PHE A 179 -11.82 -6.48 -15.07
CA PHE A 179 -10.92 -6.27 -13.95
C PHE A 179 -9.47 -6.63 -14.31
N ALA A 180 -9.26 -7.75 -15.00
CA ALA A 180 -7.93 -8.14 -15.50
C ALA A 180 -7.38 -7.09 -16.47
N SER A 181 -8.20 -6.61 -17.41
CA SER A 181 -7.82 -5.55 -18.36
C SER A 181 -7.47 -4.24 -17.64
N PHE A 182 -8.20 -3.91 -16.57
CA PHE A 182 -7.88 -2.77 -15.72
C PHE A 182 -6.53 -2.93 -15.02
N VAL A 183 -6.25 -4.11 -14.45
CA VAL A 183 -4.96 -4.40 -13.80
C VAL A 183 -3.80 -4.33 -14.80
N GLU A 184 -3.95 -4.83 -16.02
CA GLU A 184 -2.89 -4.75 -17.04
C GLU A 184 -2.50 -3.30 -17.35
N LYS A 185 -3.49 -2.41 -17.39
CA LYS A 185 -3.31 -1.01 -17.77
C LYS A 185 -2.89 -0.12 -16.59
N HIS A 186 -3.43 -0.37 -15.40
CA HIS A 186 -3.32 0.53 -14.24
C HIS A 186 -2.67 -0.11 -13.02
N GLY A 187 -2.33 -1.40 -13.06
CA GLY A 187 -1.77 -2.13 -11.92
C GLY A 187 -0.42 -1.58 -11.43
N ASP A 188 0.30 -0.83 -12.26
CA ASP A 188 1.55 -0.16 -11.90
C ASP A 188 1.36 1.17 -11.15
N GLU A 189 0.13 1.68 -11.08
CA GLU A 189 -0.22 2.89 -10.33
C GLU A 189 -0.39 2.61 -8.83
N TYR A 190 -0.70 1.36 -8.46
CA TYR A 190 -0.97 0.95 -7.07
C TYR A 190 0.24 0.19 -6.53
N ARG A 191 0.78 0.63 -5.37
CA ARG A 191 1.99 0.03 -4.79
C ARG A 191 1.68 -0.73 -3.50
N GLY A 192 2.39 -1.84 -3.30
CA GLY A 192 2.36 -2.55 -2.04
C GLY A 192 3.25 -1.89 -0.97
N PRO A 193 3.00 -2.17 0.33
CA PRO A 193 3.72 -1.55 1.45
C PRO A 193 5.20 -1.95 1.52
N GLN A 194 5.61 -3.04 0.86
CA GLN A 194 7.00 -3.51 0.81
C GLN A 194 7.72 -3.11 -0.50
N GLY A 195 7.10 -2.24 -1.30
CA GLY A 195 7.58 -1.89 -2.63
C GLY A 195 7.18 -2.92 -3.70
N GLY A 196 7.05 -2.46 -4.93
CA GLY A 196 6.50 -3.24 -6.05
C GLY A 196 5.09 -2.80 -6.45
N TYR A 197 4.79 -2.98 -7.73
CA TYR A 197 3.51 -2.65 -8.37
C TYR A 197 2.46 -3.72 -8.11
N TRP A 198 1.19 -3.34 -7.95
CA TRP A 198 0.07 -4.26 -7.72
C TRP A 198 0.03 -5.37 -8.78
N ARG A 199 0.34 -5.01 -10.03
CA ARG A 199 0.50 -5.96 -11.15
C ARG A 199 1.45 -7.12 -10.85
N ASN A 200 2.53 -6.89 -10.10
CA ASN A 200 3.51 -7.92 -9.74
C ASN A 200 3.02 -8.87 -8.64
N TYR A 201 1.95 -8.52 -7.93
CA TYR A 201 1.34 -9.36 -6.91
C TYR A 201 0.20 -10.22 -7.45
N LEU A 202 -0.14 -10.12 -8.74
CA LEU A 202 -1.25 -10.81 -9.37
C LEU A 202 -0.76 -11.77 -10.44
N SER A 203 -1.52 -12.84 -10.65
CA SER A 203 -1.24 -13.77 -11.73
C SER A 203 -1.67 -13.17 -13.08
N THR A 204 -1.14 -13.75 -14.15
CA THR A 204 -1.56 -13.41 -15.52
C THR A 204 -3.06 -13.60 -15.75
N ARG A 205 -3.76 -14.41 -14.95
CA ARG A 205 -5.23 -14.59 -15.05
C ARG A 205 -6.03 -13.36 -14.62
N LEU A 206 -5.43 -12.49 -13.81
CA LEU A 206 -6.00 -11.21 -13.40
C LEU A 206 -5.20 -10.03 -13.95
N GLY A 207 -4.50 -10.20 -15.07
CA GLY A 207 -3.74 -9.11 -15.71
C GLY A 207 -2.40 -8.79 -15.05
N GLY A 208 -1.98 -9.60 -14.08
CA GLY A 208 -0.70 -9.46 -13.39
C GLY A 208 0.48 -10.08 -14.14
N ALA A 209 1.67 -9.97 -13.55
CA ALA A 209 2.91 -10.44 -14.13
C ALA A 209 3.38 -11.81 -13.57
N GLN A 210 2.78 -12.30 -12.49
CA GLN A 210 3.25 -13.48 -11.77
C GLN A 210 2.82 -14.77 -12.48
N ARG A 211 3.80 -15.62 -12.82
CA ARG A 211 3.57 -16.86 -13.59
C ARG A 211 3.44 -18.13 -12.73
N SER A 212 3.91 -18.13 -11.49
CA SER A 212 3.79 -19.27 -10.57
C SER A 212 3.85 -18.84 -9.09
N GLY A 213 3.17 -19.61 -8.23
CA GLY A 213 3.24 -19.60 -6.76
C GLY A 213 3.03 -18.25 -6.04
N GLY A 214 2.01 -18.12 -5.20
CA GLY A 214 1.88 -16.96 -4.29
C GLY A 214 1.30 -15.68 -4.93
N ALA A 215 0.52 -15.80 -5.99
CA ALA A 215 -0.25 -14.68 -6.53
C ALA A 215 -1.42 -14.30 -5.61
N GLY A 216 -1.59 -13.00 -5.38
CA GLY A 216 -2.63 -12.38 -4.55
C GLY A 216 -4.01 -12.33 -5.17
N ASP A 217 -4.30 -13.16 -6.19
CA ASP A 217 -5.57 -13.15 -6.91
C ASP A 217 -6.77 -13.32 -5.98
N THR A 218 -6.64 -14.23 -5.01
CA THR A 218 -7.68 -14.46 -4.00
C THR A 218 -7.91 -13.20 -3.17
N VAL A 219 -6.87 -12.45 -2.81
CA VAL A 219 -7.00 -11.18 -2.07
C VAL A 219 -7.70 -10.14 -2.94
N ALA A 220 -7.29 -10.00 -4.20
CA ALA A 220 -7.90 -9.06 -5.13
C ALA A 220 -9.40 -9.32 -5.39
N LYS A 221 -9.77 -10.58 -5.66
CA LYS A 221 -11.17 -10.99 -5.86
C LYS A 221 -12.03 -10.74 -4.62
N LYS A 222 -11.49 -11.05 -3.43
CA LYS A 222 -12.18 -10.80 -2.17
C LYS A 222 -12.36 -9.30 -1.90
N CYS A 223 -11.35 -8.46 -2.18
CA CYS A 223 -11.49 -7.00 -2.13
C CYS A 223 -12.55 -6.50 -3.12
N LEU A 224 -12.58 -7.02 -4.35
CA LEU A 224 -13.56 -6.66 -5.38
C LEU A 224 -15.01 -6.92 -4.93
N VAL A 225 -15.26 -8.01 -4.20
CA VAL A 225 -16.58 -8.33 -3.62
C VAL A 225 -16.90 -7.51 -2.37
N LEU A 226 -15.92 -7.22 -1.53
CA LEU A 226 -16.14 -6.51 -0.27
C LEU A 226 -16.36 -5.01 -0.44
N ILE A 227 -15.73 -4.38 -1.44
CA ILE A 227 -15.79 -2.93 -1.63
C ILE A 227 -17.21 -2.39 -1.83
N PRO A 228 -18.08 -2.99 -2.67
CA PRO A 228 -19.47 -2.54 -2.78
C PRO A 228 -20.22 -2.56 -1.46
N ALA A 229 -20.04 -3.61 -0.64
CA ALA A 229 -20.67 -3.72 0.67
C ALA A 229 -20.13 -2.66 1.65
N TYR A 230 -18.82 -2.45 1.67
CA TYR A 230 -18.16 -1.42 2.46
C TYR A 230 -18.66 -0.01 2.10
N VAL A 231 -18.69 0.32 0.81
CA VAL A 231 -19.16 1.62 0.32
C VAL A 231 -20.62 1.84 0.69
N ASN A 232 -21.46 0.82 0.59
CA ASN A 232 -22.87 0.93 0.99
C ASN A 232 -23.01 1.17 2.49
N ALA A 233 -22.27 0.45 3.34
CA ALA A 233 -22.31 0.60 4.79
C ALA A 233 -21.87 2.01 5.24
N ARG A 234 -20.94 2.64 4.51
CA ARG A 234 -20.43 3.99 4.84
C ARG A 234 -21.20 5.13 4.15
N ARG A 235 -22.05 4.82 3.17
CA ARG A 235 -22.95 5.78 2.50
C ARG A 235 -24.38 5.75 3.04
N GLN A 236 -24.72 4.83 3.95
CA GLN A 236 -25.96 4.93 4.69
C GLN A 236 -25.81 6.02 5.76
N PRO A 237 -26.79 6.94 5.91
CA PRO A 237 -26.82 7.83 7.06
C PRO A 237 -26.82 6.97 8.31
N GLN A 238 -25.84 7.19 9.19
CA GLN A 238 -25.84 6.59 10.52
C GLN A 238 -26.98 7.24 11.32
N PHE A 239 -28.18 6.69 11.20
CA PHE A 239 -29.23 6.95 12.17
C PHE A 239 -28.91 6.10 13.40
N GLY A 240 -28.26 6.74 14.37
CA GLY A 240 -28.22 6.34 15.77
C GLY A 240 -29.02 7.35 16.58
#